data_AF-A0A316HG63-F1
#
_entry.id   AF-A0A316HG63-F1
#
_cell.length_a   1.000
_cell.length_b   1.000
_cell.length_c   1.000
_cell.angle_alpha   90.00
_cell.angle_beta   90.00
_cell.angle_gamma   90.00
#
_symmetry.space_group_name_H-M   'P 1'
#
loop_
_entity.id
_entity.type
_entity.pdbx_description
1 polymer ?
#
loop_
_entity_poly.entity_id
_entity_poly.type
_entity_poly.pdbx_seq_one_letter_code
_entity_poly.pdbx_strand_id
1 'polypeptide(L)' 'MPQVDYKKLIEVDAEVRFGKPVIKGTRITVYDVLQLLAQGVTHEEIIKDFPQLNEEQILACLAYAANKKRIIKVA' A
#
# COMPACT_ATOMS: atom_id res chain seq x y z
N MET A 1 -10.88 16.25 6.33
CA MET A 1 -9.93 15.12 6.47
C MET A 1 -8.99 15.21 5.28
N PRO A 2 -7.66 15.34 5.47
CA PRO A 2 -6.75 15.55 4.35
C PRO A 2 -6.78 14.30 3.47
N GLN A 3 -7.20 14.49 2.21
CA GLN A 3 -7.15 13.44 1.19
C GLN A 3 -5.69 13.27 0.81
N VAL A 4 -5.04 12.24 1.33
CA VAL A 4 -3.72 11.82 0.83
C VAL A 4 -3.94 11.35 -0.60
N ASP A 5 -3.30 12.03 -1.56
CA ASP A 5 -3.41 11.78 -3.00
C ASP A 5 -2.63 10.52 -3.38
N TYR A 6 -3.15 9.36 -2.95
CA TYR A 6 -2.50 8.06 -3.09
C TYR A 6 -2.24 7.69 -4.56
N LYS A 7 -2.96 8.30 -5.52
CA LYS A 7 -2.77 8.10 -6.97
C LYS A 7 -1.40 8.54 -7.47
N LYS A 8 -0.71 9.44 -6.76
CA LYS A 8 0.65 9.88 -7.12
C LYS A 8 1.73 8.97 -6.57
N LEU A 9 1.42 8.27 -5.47
CA LEU A 9 2.34 7.44 -4.69
C LEU A 9 2.17 5.94 -4.97
N ILE A 10 1.03 5.52 -5.51
CA ILE A 10 0.72 4.14 -5.86
C ILE A 10 0.58 4.06 -7.38
N GLU A 11 1.40 3.21 -7.97
CA GLU A 11 1.31 2.85 -9.37
C GLU A 11 0.53 1.55 -9.51
N VAL A 12 -0.49 1.55 -10.37
CA VAL A 12 -1.26 0.35 -10.65
C VAL A 12 -0.92 -0.05 -12.07
N ASP A 13 0.02 -0.97 -12.19
CA ASP A 13 0.42 -1.48 -13.48
C ASP A 13 -0.32 -2.81 -13.75
N ALA A 14 -1.04 -2.87 -14.87
CA ALA A 14 -1.84 -4.04 -15.25
C ALA A 14 -0.95 -5.24 -15.66
N GLU A 15 0.26 -4.97 -16.14
CA GLU A 15 1.23 -5.98 -16.61
C GLU A 15 2.13 -6.47 -15.48
N VAL A 16 2.33 -5.68 -14.42
CA VAL A 16 3.11 -6.08 -13.24
C VAL A 16 2.21 -6.71 -12.16
N ARG A 17 2.48 -7.97 -11.81
CA ARG A 17 1.79 -8.73 -10.74
C ARG A 17 0.25 -8.80 -10.89
N PHE A 18 -0.28 -8.93 -12.10
CA PHE A 18 -1.72 -9.10 -12.39
C PHE A 18 -2.60 -7.87 -12.04
N GLY A 19 -2.12 -6.64 -12.28
CA GLY A 19 -2.89 -5.43 -11.94
C GLY A 19 -2.92 -5.11 -10.45
N LYS A 20 -1.91 -5.58 -9.71
CA LYS A 20 -1.81 -5.29 -8.29
C LYS A 20 -1.20 -3.90 -8.08
N PRO A 21 -1.82 -3.07 -7.23
CA PRO A 21 -1.28 -1.77 -6.85
C PRO A 21 0.07 -1.94 -6.14
N VAL A 22 1.10 -1.32 -6.71
CA VAL A 22 2.47 -1.27 -6.18
C VAL A 22 2.82 0.15 -5.77
N ILE A 23 3.67 0.27 -4.76
CA ILE A 23 4.09 1.58 -4.26
C ILE A 23 5.17 2.10 -5.21
N LYS A 24 4.98 3.32 -5.72
CA LYS A 24 5.83 3.94 -6.73
C LYS A 24 7.28 4.01 -6.26
N GLY A 25 8.20 3.54 -7.11
CA GLY A 25 9.63 3.45 -6.78
C GLY A 25 10.01 2.21 -5.96
N THR A 26 9.05 1.32 -5.67
CA THR A 26 9.31 0.05 -4.98
C THR A 26 8.70 -1.12 -5.75
N ARG A 27 9.11 -2.35 -5.39
CA ARG A 27 8.48 -3.60 -5.86
C ARG A 27 7.47 -4.15 -4.83
N ILE A 28 7.08 -3.35 -3.85
CA ILE A 28 6.22 -3.75 -2.74
C ILE A 28 4.78 -3.45 -3.12
N THR A 29 3.89 -4.43 -2.92
CA THR A 29 2.47 -4.20 -3.18
C THR A 29 1.80 -3.53 -2.00
N VAL A 30 0.77 -2.74 -2.26
CA VAL A 30 -0.07 -2.14 -1.22
C VAL A 30 -0.62 -3.23 -0.28
N TYR A 31 -0.92 -4.42 -0.82
CA TYR A 31 -1.41 -5.56 -0.04
C TYR A 31 -0.37 -6.10 0.95
N ASP A 32 0.91 -6.15 0.58
CA ASP A 32 1.99 -6.60 1.48
C ASP A 32 2.07 -5.68 2.70
N VAL A 33 2.07 -4.35 2.48
CA VAL A 33 2.09 -3.36 3.56
C VAL A 33 0.85 -3.46 4.45
N LEU A 34 -0.34 -3.58 3.85
CA LEU A 34 -1.58 -3.76 4.61
C LEU A 34 -1.59 -5.05 5.42
N GLN A 35 -0.99 -6.13 4.91
CA GLN A 35 -0.89 -7.40 5.60
C GLN A 35 0.07 -7.30 6.81
N LEU A 36 1.21 -6.61 6.67
CA LEU A 36 2.12 -6.32 7.78
C LEU A 36 1.43 -5.47 8.86
N LEU A 37 0.72 -4.41 8.45
CA LEU A 37 -0.07 -3.60 9.37
C LEU A 37 -1.16 -4.43 10.07
N ALA A 38 -1.81 -5.36 9.37
CA ALA A 38 -2.80 -6.27 9.95
C ALA A 38 -2.19 -7.28 10.94
N GLN A 39 -0.90 -7.61 10.79
CA GLN A 39 -0.14 -8.42 11.75
C GLN A 39 0.30 -7.64 13.00
N GLY A 40 0.03 -6.33 13.05
CA GLY A 40 0.42 -5.46 14.15
C GLY A 40 1.81 -4.83 14.01
N VAL A 41 2.44 -4.96 12.83
CA VAL A 41 3.71 -4.31 12.54
C VAL A 41 3.48 -2.79 12.46
N THR A 42 4.35 -2.00 13.08
CA THR A 42 4.24 -0.54 13.07
C THR A 42 4.84 0.07 11.80
N HIS A 43 4.45 1.31 11.49
CA HIS A 43 4.99 2.06 10.36
C HIS A 43 6.52 2.16 10.42
N GLU A 44 7.08 2.40 11.60
CA GLU A 44 8.53 2.51 11.81
C GLU A 44 9.26 1.20 11.52
N GLU A 45 8.70 0.05 11.92
CA GLU A 45 9.29 -1.25 11.58
C GLU A 45 9.23 -1.53 10.08
N ILE A 46 8.11 -1.21 9.43
CA ILE A 46 8.00 -1.32 7.96
C ILE A 46 9.05 -0.46 7.26
N ILE A 47 9.26 0.78 7.71
CA ILE A 47 10.28 1.67 7.14
C ILE A 47 11.70 1.15 7.44
N LYS A 48 11.91 0.50 8.59
CA LYS A 48 13.20 -0.07 8.96
C LYS A 48 13.55 -1.29 8.11
N ASP A 49 12.60 -2.17 7.84
CA ASP A 49 12.77 -3.32 6.93
C ASP A 49 12.82 -2.88 5.46
N PHE A 50 12.11 -1.81 5.12
CA PHE A 50 12.04 -1.26 3.79
C PHE A 50 12.38 0.23 3.80
N PRO A 51 13.67 0.61 3.83
CA PRO A 51 14.10 2.01 3.87
C PRO A 51 13.73 2.81 2.60
N GLN A 52 13.28 2.11 1.56
CA GLN A 52 12.69 2.70 0.35
C GLN A 52 11.22 3.12 0.51
N LEU A 53 10.57 2.77 1.63
CA LEU A 53 9.21 3.17 1.97
C LEU A 53 9.24 4.41 2.87
N ASN A 54 8.34 5.34 2.59
CA ASN A 54 8.07 6.49 3.46
C ASN A 54 6.73 6.35 4.17
N GLU A 55 6.59 7.03 5.29
CA GLU A 55 5.34 7.07 6.07
C GLU A 55 4.16 7.57 5.21
N GLU A 56 4.38 8.57 4.35
CA GLU A 56 3.39 9.02 3.36
C GLU A 56 2.94 7.92 2.40
N GLN A 57 3.83 7.03 2.00
CA GLN A 57 3.48 5.91 1.12
C GLN A 57 2.65 4.86 1.86
N ILE A 58 2.93 4.62 3.15
CA ILE A 58 2.14 3.72 3.99
C ILE A 58 0.74 4.31 4.22
N LEU A 59 0.66 5.61 4.50
CA LEU A 59 -0.62 6.33 4.61
C LEU A 59 -1.39 6.31 3.29
N ALA A 60 -0.70 6.45 2.15
CA ALA A 60 -1.30 6.32 0.84
C ALA A 60 -1.84 4.90 0.60
N CYS A 61 -1.15 3.85 1.07
CA CYS A 61 -1.61 2.46 1.02
C CYS A 61 -2.93 2.28 1.80
N LEU A 62 -2.99 2.84 3.01
CA LEU A 62 -4.20 2.85 3.83
C LEU A 62 -5.34 3.64 3.18
N ALA A 63 -5.04 4.81 2.62
CA ALA A 63 -6.01 5.63 1.90
C ALA A 63 -6.54 4.90 0.65
N TYR A 64 -5.68 4.21 -0.08
CA TYR A 64 -6.06 3.37 -1.21
C TYR A 64 -6.93 2.21 -0.76
N ALA A 65 -6.61 1.53 0.35
CA ALA A 65 -7.43 0.46 0.91
C ALA A 65 -8.82 0.96 1.33
N ALA A 66 -8.86 2.11 2.01
CA ALA A 66 -10.10 2.75 2.43
C ALA A 66 -10.96 3.21 1.24
N ASN A 67 -10.32 3.61 0.13
CA ASN A 67 -11.01 4.05 -1.08
C ASN A 67 -11.44 2.87 -1.99
N LYS A 68 -10.64 1.79 -2.02
CA LYS A 68 -10.93 0.63 -2.87
C LYS A 68 -12.12 -0.14 -2.29
N LYS A 69 -13.28 0.12 -2.88
CA LYS A 69 -14.54 -0.63 -2.69
C LYS A 69 -14.25 -2.11 -2.41
N ARG A 70 -14.77 -2.59 -1.27
CA ARG A 70 -14.90 -3.99 -0.84
C ARG A 70 -14.79 -4.99 -2.01
N ILE A 71 -13.65 -5.65 -2.13
CA ILE A 71 -13.58 -6.94 -2.82
C ILE A 71 -13.09 -7.95 -1.79
N ILE A 72 -13.98 -8.31 -0.87
CA ILE A 72 -13.85 -9.56 -0.11
C ILE A 72 -14.29 -10.68 -1.05
N LYS A 73 -13.34 -11.34 -1.71
CA LYS A 73 -13.58 -12.72 -2.15
C LYS A 73 -13.40 -13.59 -0.93
N VAL A 74 -14.48 -13.75 -0.16
CA VAL A 74 -14.60 -14.85 0.79
C VAL A 74 -14.72 -16.11 -0.07
N ALA A 75 -13.78 -17.04 0.14
CA ALA A 75 -13.84 -18.38 -0.43
C ALA A 75 -14.77 -19.26 0.40
#